data_AF-A0A3P2ADD8-F1
#
_entry.id   AF-A0A3P2ADD8-F1
#
_cell.length_a   1.000
_cell.length_b   1.000
_cell.length_c   1.000
_cell.angle_alpha   90.00
_cell.angle_beta   90.00
_cell.angle_gamma   90.00
#
_symmetry.space_group_name_H-M   'P 1'
#
loop_
_entity.id
_entity.type
_entity.pdbx_description
1 polymer ?
#
loop_
_entity_poly.entity_id
_entity_poly.type
_entity_poly.pdbx_seq_one_letter_code
_entity_poly.pdbx_strand_id
1 'polypeptide(L)'
;MKTNRLFLFFIAFFCGLILLAFTLFFIFLAKNNLSWNDYWQQSDIYGTSLTLPKLKFTKGIKTLHREMNFPVSKKLKITVDIENISFVEENREDILVVYDYRHPHAPEYHIDFKAFFIRDEIQIIATTTAKKQNSLPFSAADLDGIYRGSIEIHLPKDLQLETLALTTSGLNIEQNMLYENADSYILTSSMGNISFVINQPKKLISVETDLGNCSVLTQAPVEIFDLISNLGNAYLDFEQSIDTLYVINSFGNSTVVFNDSLTAGNIQSNVGKVHLFGRKLPDNLNISTLTGDILTYLSQNPSTYLSTVDGTVSSYFELTDQLDPRLYITSHAGNIQVLPPTEDHLMSLKKEMPLPVIKEDQGQRDRIFSDSLSRPNILFYQPASALPLTESSDIAEPAAVISPRAASDDAVELKMPAN
;
A
#
# COMPACT_ATOMS: atom_id res chain seq x y z
N MET A 1 19.61 41.59 3.50
CA MET A 1 19.31 40.32 2.79
C MET A 1 18.98 40.63 1.33
N LYS A 2 19.70 40.06 0.37
CA LYS A 2 19.33 40.16 -1.06
C LYS A 2 18.33 39.05 -1.34
N THR A 3 17.05 39.38 -1.44
CA THR A 3 16.00 38.42 -1.81
C THR A 3 16.39 37.78 -3.14
N ASN A 4 16.52 36.45 -3.15
CA ASN A 4 16.95 35.71 -4.33
C ASN A 4 15.87 35.88 -5.42
N ARG A 5 16.19 36.63 -6.47
CA ARG A 5 15.26 36.95 -7.57
C ARG A 5 14.70 35.68 -8.23
N LEU A 6 15.44 34.58 -8.17
CA LEU A 6 15.02 33.28 -8.66
C LEU A 6 13.88 32.66 -7.82
N PHE A 7 13.95 32.80 -6.49
CA PHE A 7 12.91 32.31 -5.58
C PHE A 7 11.59 33.07 -5.76
N LEU A 8 11.66 34.40 -5.91
CA LEU A 8 10.48 35.23 -6.21
C LEU A 8 9.86 34.87 -7.58
N PHE A 9 10.67 34.49 -8.56
CA PHE A 9 10.18 34.01 -9.85
C PHE A 9 9.39 32.70 -9.72
N PHE A 10 9.89 31.72 -8.95
CA PHE A 10 9.18 30.46 -8.74
C PHE A 10 7.87 30.66 -7.97
N ILE A 11 7.85 31.52 -6.95
CA ILE A 11 6.60 31.88 -6.24
C ILE A 11 5.62 32.52 -7.21
N ALA A 12 6.04 33.51 -7.99
CA ALA A 12 5.17 34.18 -8.95
C ALA A 12 4.63 33.22 -10.01
N PHE A 13 5.47 32.30 -10.50
CA PHE A 13 5.09 31.27 -11.45
C PHE A 13 4.07 30.28 -10.85
N PHE A 14 4.31 29.81 -9.62
CA PHE A 14 3.40 28.90 -8.92
C PHE A 14 2.06 29.57 -8.59
N CYS A 15 2.07 30.82 -8.12
CA CYS A 15 0.85 31.62 -7.95
C CYS A 15 0.10 31.79 -9.27
N GLY A 16 0.81 32.01 -10.38
CA GLY A 16 0.22 32.05 -11.72
C GLY A 16 -0.46 30.73 -12.12
N LEU A 17 0.17 29.59 -11.83
CA LEU A 17 -0.42 28.27 -12.08
C LEU A 17 -1.66 28.00 -11.21
N ILE A 18 -1.63 28.39 -9.94
CA ILE A 18 -2.80 28.28 -9.05
C ILE A 18 -3.95 29.14 -9.57
N LEU A 19 -3.69 30.39 -9.95
CA LEU A 19 -4.71 31.27 -10.51
C LEU A 19 -5.28 30.71 -11.80
N LEU A 20 -4.44 30.13 -12.66
CA LEU A 20 -4.88 29.48 -13.89
C LEU A 20 -5.74 28.25 -13.60
N ALA A 21 -5.33 27.40 -12.68
CA ALA A 21 -6.09 26.22 -12.26
C ALA A 21 -7.45 26.61 -11.66
N PHE A 22 -7.47 27.62 -10.79
CA PHE A 22 -8.69 28.16 -10.21
C PHE A 22 -9.61 28.72 -11.31
N THR A 23 -9.07 29.50 -12.25
CA THR A 23 -9.85 30.04 -13.39
C THR A 23 -10.44 28.92 -14.25
N LEU A 24 -9.65 27.90 -14.60
CA LEU A 24 -10.10 26.74 -15.37
C LEU A 24 -11.19 25.95 -14.64
N PHE A 25 -11.06 25.83 -13.31
CA PHE A 25 -12.06 25.17 -12.47
C PHE A 25 -13.39 25.94 -12.46
N PHE A 26 -13.39 27.27 -12.33
CA PHE A 26 -14.62 28.07 -12.41
C PHE A 26 -15.24 28.07 -13.81
N ILE A 27 -14.43 28.05 -14.87
CA ILE A 27 -14.92 27.85 -16.25
C ILE A 27 -15.60 26.49 -16.37
N PHE A 28 -15.03 25.43 -15.79
CA PHE A 28 -15.65 24.12 -15.74
C PHE A 28 -16.99 24.13 -14.99
N LEU A 29 -17.06 24.77 -13.81
CA LEU A 29 -18.32 24.91 -13.06
C LEU A 29 -19.39 25.64 -13.88
N ALA A 30 -19.04 26.78 -14.47
CA ALA A 30 -19.96 27.57 -15.29
C ALA A 30 -20.47 26.79 -16.51
N LYS A 31 -19.60 26.05 -17.20
CA LYS A 31 -19.96 25.24 -18.37
C LYS A 31 -20.92 24.09 -18.03
N ASN A 32 -20.84 23.56 -16.81
CA ASN A 32 -21.69 22.48 -16.33
C ASN A 32 -22.88 22.98 -15.51
N ASN A 33 -23.10 24.30 -15.44
CA ASN A 33 -24.20 24.92 -14.70
C ASN A 33 -24.19 24.59 -13.18
N LEU A 34 -22.99 24.47 -12.61
CA LEU A 34 -22.75 24.13 -11.20
C LEU A 34 -22.34 25.37 -10.40
N SER A 35 -22.90 25.56 -9.22
CA SER A 35 -22.33 26.49 -8.24
C SER A 35 -21.18 25.83 -7.45
N TRP A 36 -20.36 26.66 -6.80
CA TRP A 36 -19.31 26.18 -5.90
C TRP A 36 -19.86 25.25 -4.82
N ASN A 37 -21.02 25.61 -4.24
CA ASN A 37 -21.66 24.81 -3.20
C ASN A 37 -22.24 23.50 -3.76
N ASP A 38 -22.78 23.52 -4.99
CA ASP A 38 -23.27 22.31 -5.65
C ASP A 38 -22.12 21.32 -5.92
N TYR A 39 -20.95 21.80 -6.36
CA TYR A 39 -19.78 20.94 -6.63
C TYR A 39 -19.31 20.19 -5.38
N TRP A 40 -19.25 20.85 -4.22
CA TRP A 40 -18.77 20.23 -2.98
C TRP A 40 -19.84 19.40 -2.25
N GLN A 41 -21.13 19.80 -2.30
CA GLN A 41 -22.20 18.96 -1.77
C GLN A 41 -22.46 17.73 -2.64
N GLN A 42 -22.16 17.84 -3.93
CA GLN A 42 -22.19 16.74 -4.87
C GLN A 42 -20.79 16.20 -5.13
N SER A 43 -19.73 16.49 -4.36
CA SER A 43 -18.41 15.90 -4.65
C SER A 43 -18.39 14.39 -4.42
N ASP A 44 -19.23 13.91 -3.49
CA ASP A 44 -19.54 12.48 -3.33
C ASP A 44 -20.28 11.92 -4.55
N ILE A 45 -21.05 12.78 -5.25
CA ILE A 45 -21.79 12.46 -6.48
C ILE A 45 -20.91 12.66 -7.72
N TYR A 46 -20.00 13.62 -7.83
CA TYR A 46 -19.11 13.82 -8.98
C TYR A 46 -17.86 12.93 -8.92
N GLY A 47 -17.48 12.48 -7.72
CA GLY A 47 -16.58 11.35 -7.53
C GLY A 47 -17.21 10.00 -7.96
N THR A 48 -18.54 9.92 -8.07
CA THR A 48 -19.28 8.68 -8.42
C THR A 48 -20.20 8.77 -9.64
N SER A 49 -20.39 9.96 -10.25
CA SER A 49 -21.40 10.27 -11.27
C SER A 49 -20.90 11.19 -12.37
N LEU A 50 -19.59 11.22 -12.62
CA LEU A 50 -19.23 10.87 -14.00
C LEU A 50 -19.86 9.49 -14.20
N THR A 51 -21.05 9.45 -14.80
CA THR A 51 -21.49 8.28 -15.54
C THR A 51 -20.44 8.10 -16.62
N LEU A 52 -19.31 7.52 -16.24
CA LEU A 52 -18.51 6.69 -17.10
C LEU A 52 -19.54 5.85 -17.83
N PRO A 53 -19.51 5.83 -19.17
CA PRO A 53 -20.48 5.07 -19.94
C PRO A 53 -20.54 3.71 -19.27
N LYS A 54 -21.70 3.35 -18.68
CA LYS A 54 -21.89 2.03 -18.05
C LYS A 54 -21.42 1.06 -19.11
N LEU A 55 -20.23 0.51 -18.92
CA LEU A 55 -19.66 -0.45 -19.83
C LEU A 55 -20.63 -1.59 -19.71
N LYS A 56 -21.55 -1.70 -20.68
CA LYS A 56 -22.45 -2.83 -20.76
C LYS A 56 -21.54 -4.01 -21.04
N PHE A 57 -21.08 -4.68 -19.98
CA PHE A 57 -20.36 -5.94 -20.05
C PHE A 57 -21.32 -6.94 -20.68
N THR A 58 -21.28 -6.97 -22.02
CA THR A 58 -22.23 -7.71 -22.86
C THR A 58 -21.73 -9.12 -23.14
N LYS A 59 -20.64 -9.54 -22.50
CA LYS A 59 -19.97 -10.83 -22.72
C LYS A 59 -19.59 -11.42 -21.37
N GLY A 60 -19.79 -12.74 -21.27
CA GLY A 60 -19.82 -13.52 -20.03
C GLY A 60 -18.59 -13.38 -19.12
N ILE A 61 -18.61 -14.06 -17.99
CA ILE A 61 -17.51 -14.02 -17.03
C ILE A 61 -16.44 -15.02 -17.45
N LYS A 62 -15.17 -14.62 -17.45
CA LYS A 62 -14.04 -15.55 -17.52
C LYS A 62 -13.57 -15.83 -16.11
N THR A 63 -13.37 -17.10 -15.80
CA THR A 63 -12.68 -17.55 -14.60
C THR A 63 -11.34 -18.13 -14.98
N LEU A 64 -10.33 -17.90 -14.16
CA LEU A 64 -9.02 -18.52 -14.24
C LEU A 64 -8.69 -19.03 -12.85
N HIS A 65 -8.20 -20.26 -12.79
CA HIS A 65 -7.67 -20.89 -11.59
C HIS A 65 -6.27 -21.40 -11.94
N ARG A 66 -5.29 -21.10 -11.08
CA ARG A 66 -3.90 -21.54 -11.23
C ARG A 66 -3.35 -21.94 -9.87
N GLU A 67 -2.64 -23.04 -9.86
CA GLU A 67 -1.93 -23.56 -8.69
C GLU A 67 -0.45 -23.69 -9.03
N MET A 68 0.42 -23.26 -8.12
CA MET A 68 1.87 -23.35 -8.27
C MET A 68 2.49 -23.76 -6.95
N ASN A 69 3.25 -24.85 -6.94
CA ASN A 69 3.99 -25.31 -5.77
C ASN A 69 5.44 -24.83 -5.83
N PHE A 70 5.96 -24.40 -4.69
CA PHE A 70 7.31 -23.89 -4.51
C PHE A 70 7.99 -24.61 -3.34
N PRO A 71 9.32 -24.78 -3.39
CA PRO A 71 10.04 -25.17 -2.19
C PRO A 71 9.80 -24.15 -1.07
N VAL A 72 9.93 -24.58 0.19
CA VAL A 72 9.80 -23.68 1.34
C VAL A 72 10.83 -22.56 1.23
N SER A 73 10.34 -21.34 1.44
CA SER A 73 11.13 -20.13 1.52
C SER A 73 10.71 -19.36 2.75
N LYS A 74 11.66 -18.65 3.37
CA LYS A 74 11.40 -17.72 4.46
C LYS A 74 11.12 -16.30 3.97
N LYS A 75 11.14 -16.07 2.65
CA LYS A 75 10.99 -14.74 2.04
C LYS A 75 9.88 -14.79 1.00
N LEU A 76 8.90 -13.93 1.20
CA LEU A 76 7.76 -13.84 0.31
C LEU A 76 7.58 -12.39 -0.12
N LYS A 77 7.54 -12.17 -1.44
CA LYS A 77 7.28 -10.87 -2.03
C LYS A 77 6.05 -10.95 -2.92
N ILE A 78 5.08 -10.10 -2.61
CA ILE A 78 3.80 -10.04 -3.30
C ILE A 78 3.61 -8.64 -3.87
N THR A 79 3.30 -8.54 -5.15
CA THR A 79 2.97 -7.28 -5.83
C THR A 79 1.66 -7.46 -6.56
N VAL A 80 0.64 -6.75 -6.10
CA VAL A 80 -0.74 -6.88 -6.58
C VAL A 80 -1.31 -5.52 -6.92
N ASP A 81 -2.24 -5.44 -7.87
CA ASP A 81 -2.97 -4.19 -8.07
C ASP A 81 -4.23 -4.17 -7.22
N ILE A 82 -5.06 -5.22 -7.34
CA ILE A 82 -6.42 -5.29 -6.78
C ILE A 82 -6.82 -6.69 -6.30
N GLU A 83 -5.86 -7.61 -6.19
CA GLU A 83 -6.07 -8.96 -5.68
C GLU A 83 -6.13 -8.99 -4.15
N ASN A 84 -7.17 -9.64 -3.61
CA ASN A 84 -7.19 -9.97 -2.19
C ASN A 84 -6.15 -11.04 -1.89
N ILE A 85 -5.44 -10.90 -0.77
CA ILE A 85 -4.41 -11.85 -0.35
C ILE A 85 -4.86 -12.49 0.95
N SER A 86 -4.66 -13.80 1.06
CA SER A 86 -4.92 -14.54 2.29
C SER A 86 -3.88 -15.63 2.49
N PHE A 87 -3.68 -15.99 3.75
CA PHE A 87 -2.74 -17.02 4.18
C PHE A 87 -3.48 -18.16 4.88
N VAL A 88 -3.08 -19.38 4.55
CA VAL A 88 -3.63 -20.61 5.15
C VAL A 88 -2.48 -21.46 5.66
N GLU A 89 -2.45 -21.73 6.96
CA GLU A 89 -1.51 -22.69 7.52
C GLU A 89 -2.08 -24.10 7.45
N GLU A 90 -1.28 -25.05 6.95
CA GLU A 90 -1.68 -26.44 6.85
C GLU A 90 -0.48 -27.38 7.00
N ASN A 91 -0.76 -28.66 7.20
CA ASN A 91 0.28 -29.67 7.34
C ASN A 91 0.85 -30.04 5.96
N ARG A 92 1.80 -29.24 5.48
CA ARG A 92 2.48 -29.39 4.18
C ARG A 92 3.98 -29.15 4.30
N GLU A 93 4.76 -29.68 3.35
CA GLU A 93 6.23 -29.57 3.34
C GLU A 93 6.75 -28.51 2.34
N ASP A 94 5.86 -27.90 1.57
CA ASP A 94 6.13 -26.95 0.50
C ASP A 94 5.20 -25.73 0.63
N ILE A 95 5.28 -24.75 -0.28
CA ILE A 95 4.38 -23.59 -0.33
C ILE A 95 3.54 -23.68 -1.61
N LEU A 96 2.21 -23.62 -1.48
CA LEU A 96 1.30 -23.53 -2.63
C LEU A 96 0.76 -22.12 -2.74
N VAL A 97 0.80 -21.60 -3.96
CA VAL A 97 0.12 -20.38 -4.34
C VAL A 97 -1.06 -20.77 -5.21
N VAL A 98 -2.27 -20.45 -4.75
CA VAL A 98 -3.51 -20.58 -5.50
C VAL A 98 -3.94 -19.19 -5.96
N TYR A 99 -4.09 -19.02 -7.26
CA TYR A 99 -4.60 -17.80 -7.84
C TYR A 99 -5.95 -18.06 -8.51
N ASP A 100 -6.98 -17.44 -7.95
CA ASP A 100 -8.33 -17.44 -8.49
C ASP A 100 -8.70 -16.07 -9.00
N TYR A 101 -9.26 -16.06 -10.20
CA TYR A 101 -9.59 -14.81 -10.87
C TYR A 101 -10.91 -14.90 -11.63
N ARG A 102 -11.75 -13.88 -11.44
CA ARG A 102 -13.05 -13.71 -12.10
C ARG A 102 -13.14 -12.29 -12.67
N HIS A 103 -13.38 -12.18 -13.98
CA HIS A 103 -13.57 -10.89 -14.65
C HIS A 103 -14.66 -10.90 -15.70
N PRO A 104 -15.24 -9.74 -16.04
CA PRO A 104 -16.05 -9.65 -17.24
C PRO A 104 -15.18 -9.91 -18.47
N HIS A 105 -15.71 -10.62 -19.47
CA HIS A 105 -15.03 -10.86 -20.75
C HIS A 105 -15.00 -9.56 -21.58
N ALA A 106 -14.13 -8.65 -21.13
CA ALA A 106 -13.91 -7.32 -21.64
C ALA A 106 -12.51 -7.29 -22.27
N PRO A 107 -12.36 -7.09 -23.61
CA PRO A 107 -11.04 -6.99 -24.24
C PRO A 107 -10.20 -5.81 -23.75
N GLU A 108 -10.79 -4.93 -22.93
CA GLU A 108 -10.19 -3.72 -22.38
C GLU A 108 -9.22 -4.00 -21.22
N TYR A 109 -9.25 -5.17 -20.57
CA TYR A 109 -8.39 -5.48 -19.43
C TYR A 109 -7.57 -6.75 -19.67
N HIS A 110 -6.32 -6.75 -19.20
CA HIS A 110 -5.45 -7.91 -19.21
C HIS A 110 -4.72 -8.01 -17.88
N ILE A 111 -4.91 -9.14 -17.20
CA ILE A 111 -4.10 -9.49 -16.05
C ILE A 111 -2.89 -10.31 -16.48
N ASP A 112 -1.74 -9.86 -16.00
CA ASP A 112 -0.52 -10.63 -15.98
C ASP A 112 -0.29 -11.18 -14.56
N PHE A 113 -0.56 -12.48 -14.39
CA PHE A 113 -0.26 -13.22 -13.17
C PHE A 113 0.93 -14.14 -13.38
N LYS A 114 1.93 -14.01 -12.51
CA LYS A 114 3.14 -14.83 -12.47
C LYS A 114 3.51 -15.08 -11.02
N ALA A 115 3.90 -16.32 -10.72
CA ALA A 115 4.63 -16.62 -9.49
C ALA A 115 5.86 -17.45 -9.84
N PHE A 116 6.98 -17.17 -9.18
CA PHE A 116 8.25 -17.83 -9.43
C PHE A 116 9.15 -17.79 -8.19
N PHE A 117 10.08 -18.74 -8.13
CA PHE A 117 11.07 -18.84 -7.06
C PHE A 117 12.43 -18.41 -7.58
N ILE A 118 13.03 -17.38 -6.95
CA ILE A 118 14.32 -16.84 -7.35
C ILE A 118 15.10 -16.41 -6.11
N ARG A 119 16.38 -16.77 -6.03
CA ARG A 119 17.29 -16.38 -4.93
C ARG A 119 16.71 -16.64 -3.53
N ASP A 120 16.10 -17.80 -3.34
CA ASP A 120 15.50 -18.21 -2.07
C ASP A 120 14.32 -17.33 -1.62
N GLU A 121 13.64 -16.68 -2.57
CA GLU A 121 12.44 -15.87 -2.36
C GLU A 121 11.35 -16.32 -3.34
N ILE A 122 10.12 -16.44 -2.84
CA ILE A 122 8.93 -16.62 -3.69
C ILE A 122 8.43 -15.21 -4.06
N GLN A 123 8.34 -14.94 -5.36
CA GLN A 123 7.77 -13.71 -5.90
C GLN A 123 6.43 -14.00 -6.56
N ILE A 124 5.41 -13.27 -6.16
CA ILE A 124 4.05 -13.34 -6.70
C ILE A 124 3.70 -11.96 -7.25
N ILE A 125 3.34 -11.92 -8.53
CA ILE A 125 3.02 -10.69 -9.24
C ILE A 125 1.66 -10.87 -9.93
N ALA A 126 0.70 -10.01 -9.59
CA ALA A 126 -0.58 -9.91 -10.27
C ALA A 126 -0.82 -8.45 -10.63
N THR A 127 -0.66 -8.10 -11.91
CA THR A 127 -0.87 -6.72 -12.37
C THR A 127 -1.94 -6.68 -13.44
N THR A 128 -2.74 -5.63 -13.43
CA THR A 128 -3.83 -5.42 -14.37
C THR A 128 -3.49 -4.25 -15.28
N THR A 129 -3.44 -4.53 -16.58
CA THR A 129 -3.22 -3.53 -17.62
C THR A 129 -4.51 -3.27 -18.39
N ALA A 130 -4.91 -2.00 -18.51
CA ALA A 130 -6.00 -1.59 -19.39
C ALA A 130 -5.47 -1.40 -20.83
N LYS A 131 -5.94 -2.21 -21.79
CA LYS A 131 -5.48 -2.23 -23.18
C LYS A 131 -5.79 -0.96 -23.97
N LYS A 132 -6.79 -0.18 -23.57
CA LYS A 132 -7.19 1.07 -24.25
C LYS A 132 -7.85 2.06 -23.29
N GLN A 133 -7.07 2.72 -22.43
CA GLN A 133 -7.44 4.04 -21.92
C GLN A 133 -6.18 4.81 -21.50
N ASN A 134 -5.69 5.64 -22.42
CA ASN A 134 -4.96 6.83 -22.02
C ASN A 134 -5.96 7.66 -21.20
N SER A 135 -5.64 8.00 -19.96
CA SER A 135 -6.21 9.11 -19.15
C SER A 135 -7.34 8.88 -18.13
N LEU A 136 -7.78 7.67 -17.77
CA LEU A 136 -8.68 7.50 -16.62
C LEU A 136 -8.08 6.60 -15.53
N PRO A 137 -8.08 7.03 -14.26
CA PRO A 137 -7.50 6.27 -13.16
C PRO A 137 -8.27 4.96 -12.93
N PHE A 138 -7.51 3.91 -12.68
CA PHE A 138 -7.87 2.51 -12.52
C PHE A 138 -8.97 2.21 -11.47
N SER A 139 -9.40 3.22 -10.69
CA SER A 139 -10.48 3.18 -9.69
C SER A 139 -11.84 2.60 -10.15
N ALA A 140 -12.07 2.45 -11.46
CA ALA A 140 -13.33 1.96 -12.02
C ALA A 140 -13.46 0.43 -12.10
N ALA A 141 -12.38 -0.34 -11.93
CA ALA A 141 -12.44 -1.80 -12.09
C ALA A 141 -13.14 -2.52 -10.91
N ASP A 142 -13.07 -1.96 -9.70
CA ASP A 142 -13.66 -2.54 -8.48
C ASP A 142 -15.08 -2.02 -8.18
N LEU A 143 -15.46 -0.86 -8.73
CA LEU A 143 -16.72 -0.18 -8.41
C LEU A 143 -18.00 -0.96 -8.77
N ASP A 144 -17.92 -1.93 -9.68
CA ASP A 144 -19.08 -2.74 -10.07
C ASP A 144 -19.10 -4.14 -9.41
N GLY A 145 -18.08 -4.53 -8.63
CA GLY A 145 -17.99 -5.83 -7.96
C GLY A 145 -17.88 -7.06 -8.88
N ILE A 146 -17.63 -6.82 -10.18
CA ILE A 146 -17.52 -7.86 -11.23
C ILE A 146 -16.10 -8.41 -11.30
N TYR A 147 -15.10 -7.57 -10.99
CA TYR A 147 -13.73 -8.02 -10.80
C TYR A 147 -13.59 -8.66 -9.41
N ARG A 148 -13.10 -9.89 -9.36
CA ARG A 148 -12.68 -10.54 -8.10
C ARG A 148 -11.42 -11.35 -8.38
N GLY A 149 -10.29 -10.89 -7.84
CA GLY A 149 -9.03 -11.63 -7.82
C GLY A 149 -8.67 -11.99 -6.39
N SER A 150 -8.20 -13.22 -6.17
CA SER A 150 -7.68 -13.67 -4.89
C SER A 150 -6.43 -14.51 -5.08
N ILE A 151 -5.46 -14.28 -4.21
CA ILE A 151 -4.27 -15.09 -4.04
C ILE A 151 -4.35 -15.71 -2.65
N GLU A 152 -4.48 -17.03 -2.59
CA GLU A 152 -4.40 -17.80 -1.35
C GLU A 152 -3.02 -18.48 -1.30
N ILE A 153 -2.32 -18.29 -0.19
CA ILE A 153 -0.97 -18.79 0.01
C ILE A 153 -1.02 -19.79 1.15
N HIS A 154 -0.85 -21.07 0.80
CA HIS A 154 -0.81 -22.15 1.75
C HIS A 154 0.63 -22.36 2.21
N LEU A 155 0.83 -22.29 3.51
CA LEU A 155 2.14 -22.36 4.15
C LEU A 155 2.22 -23.61 5.05
N PRO A 156 3.42 -24.22 5.19
CA PRO A 156 3.68 -25.17 6.25
C PRO A 156 3.30 -24.58 7.60
N LYS A 157 2.67 -25.40 8.43
CA LYS A 157 2.35 -25.02 9.81
C LYS A 157 3.62 -24.59 10.56
N ASP A 158 3.49 -23.55 11.38
CA ASP A 158 4.57 -23.00 12.22
C ASP A 158 5.77 -22.44 11.42
N LEU A 159 5.60 -22.19 10.11
CA LEU A 159 6.63 -21.55 9.30
C LEU A 159 6.84 -20.11 9.76
N GLN A 160 8.03 -19.80 10.28
CA GLN A 160 8.44 -18.42 10.53
C GLN A 160 9.03 -17.80 9.26
N LEU A 161 8.35 -16.80 8.70
CA LEU A 161 8.91 -15.98 7.62
C LEU A 161 9.94 -15.00 8.19
N GLU A 162 11.07 -14.85 7.51
CA GLU A 162 12.03 -13.76 7.77
C GLU A 162 11.47 -12.44 7.25
N THR A 163 10.81 -12.44 6.10
CA THR A 163 10.28 -11.23 5.47
C THR A 163 9.02 -11.53 4.66
N LEU A 164 7.99 -10.72 4.90
CA LEU A 164 6.84 -10.57 4.03
C LEU A 164 6.85 -9.16 3.43
N ALA A 165 7.06 -9.07 2.12
CA ALA A 165 6.95 -7.83 1.37
C ALA A 165 5.63 -7.82 0.59
N LEU A 166 4.82 -6.78 0.78
CA LEU A 166 3.54 -6.60 0.10
C LEU A 166 3.47 -5.20 -0.50
N THR A 167 3.33 -5.14 -1.82
CA THR A 167 3.14 -3.91 -2.58
C THR A 167 1.77 -3.94 -3.25
N THR A 168 0.97 -2.89 -3.05
CA THR A 168 -0.30 -2.70 -3.75
C THR A 168 -0.42 -1.32 -4.39
N SER A 169 -1.12 -1.24 -5.53
CA SER A 169 -1.38 0.02 -6.22
C SER A 169 -2.78 0.60 -5.96
N GLY A 170 -3.74 -0.21 -5.50
CA GLY A 170 -5.14 0.21 -5.38
C GLY A 170 -5.92 -0.35 -4.18
N LEU A 171 -5.29 -1.17 -3.32
CA LEU A 171 -5.95 -1.78 -2.17
C LEU A 171 -5.53 -1.15 -0.85
N ASN A 172 -6.43 -1.27 0.12
CA ASN A 172 -6.05 -1.15 1.51
C ASN A 172 -5.25 -2.40 1.91
N ILE A 173 -4.14 -2.22 2.61
CA ILE A 173 -3.46 -3.31 3.31
C ILE A 173 -4.09 -3.41 4.71
N GLU A 174 -4.91 -4.43 4.92
CA GLU A 174 -5.56 -4.71 6.21
C GLU A 174 -4.91 -5.93 6.91
N GLN A 175 -5.16 -6.10 8.22
CA GLN A 175 -4.63 -7.19 9.04
C GLN A 175 -4.78 -8.59 8.41
N ASN A 176 -5.90 -8.86 7.74
CA ASN A 176 -6.21 -10.16 7.15
C ASN A 176 -5.36 -10.49 5.90
N MET A 177 -4.65 -9.51 5.34
CA MET A 177 -3.71 -9.67 4.23
C MET A 177 -2.28 -9.92 4.70
N LEU A 178 -2.03 -9.97 6.00
CA LEU A 178 -0.71 -10.16 6.58
C LEU A 178 -0.62 -11.54 7.23
N TYR A 179 0.52 -12.19 7.05
CA TYR A 179 0.85 -13.41 7.77
C TYR A 179 1.48 -13.06 9.12
N GLU A 180 0.86 -13.48 10.21
CA GLU A 180 1.26 -13.07 11.57
C GLU A 180 2.65 -13.58 11.95
N ASN A 181 3.02 -14.80 11.54
CA ASN A 181 4.29 -15.45 11.84
C ASN A 181 5.42 -15.01 10.88
N ALA A 182 5.60 -13.68 10.75
CA ALA A 182 6.69 -13.08 10.01
C ALA A 182 7.51 -12.15 10.91
N ASP A 183 8.83 -12.26 10.86
CA ASP A 183 9.74 -11.39 11.62
C ASP A 183 9.70 -9.94 11.13
N SER A 184 9.49 -9.74 9.83
CA SER A 184 9.57 -8.43 9.18
C SER A 184 8.45 -8.19 8.17
N TYR A 185 7.94 -6.97 8.15
CA TYR A 185 7.02 -6.46 7.13
C TYR A 185 7.65 -5.35 6.31
N ILE A 186 7.48 -5.41 4.99
CA ILE A 186 7.81 -4.32 4.05
C ILE A 186 6.54 -4.05 3.23
N LEU A 187 5.83 -2.96 3.55
CA LEU A 187 4.49 -2.70 3.06
C LEU A 187 4.47 -1.41 2.26
N THR A 188 4.01 -1.48 1.01
CA THR A 188 3.92 -0.31 0.13
C THR A 188 2.52 -0.22 -0.44
N SER A 189 1.86 0.94 -0.32
CA SER A 189 0.60 1.22 -0.99
C SER A 189 0.64 2.56 -1.73
N SER A 190 0.45 2.53 -3.05
CA SER A 190 0.40 3.76 -3.85
C SER A 190 -0.94 4.48 -3.72
N MET A 191 -2.05 3.75 -3.65
CA MET A 191 -3.39 4.32 -3.50
C MET A 191 -4.24 3.37 -2.65
N GLY A 192 -4.27 3.63 -1.35
CA GLY A 192 -4.92 2.76 -0.39
C GLY A 192 -4.39 2.98 1.02
N ASN A 193 -5.23 2.69 2.01
CA ASN A 193 -4.86 2.82 3.41
C ASN A 193 -4.07 1.60 3.88
N ILE A 194 -3.15 1.77 4.81
CA ILE A 194 -2.46 0.67 5.48
C ILE A 194 -2.92 0.67 6.94
N SER A 195 -3.55 -0.40 7.40
CA SER A 195 -4.13 -0.47 8.75
C SER A 195 -4.02 -1.86 9.35
N PHE A 196 -3.23 -2.00 10.43
CA PHE A 196 -3.01 -3.30 11.08
C PHE A 196 -2.59 -3.17 12.55
N VAL A 197 -2.64 -4.30 13.26
CA VAL A 197 -2.26 -4.41 14.67
C VAL A 197 -1.14 -5.45 14.83
N ILE A 198 -0.09 -5.08 15.55
CA ILE A 198 1.05 -5.97 15.83
C ILE A 198 0.90 -6.57 17.23
N ASN A 199 0.59 -7.86 17.28
CA ASN A 199 0.40 -8.61 18.52
C ASN A 199 1.60 -9.48 18.90
N GLN A 200 2.59 -9.61 18.01
CA GLN A 200 3.79 -10.40 18.22
C GLN A 200 5.04 -9.56 17.92
N PRO A 201 6.19 -9.84 18.56
CA PRO A 201 7.41 -9.08 18.34
C PRO A 201 7.82 -9.05 16.86
N LYS A 202 8.32 -7.91 16.39
CA LYS A 202 8.82 -7.73 15.01
C LYS A 202 10.22 -7.15 15.03
N LYS A 203 11.06 -7.60 14.09
CA LYS A 203 12.39 -7.02 13.84
C LYS A 203 12.28 -5.74 13.01
N LEU A 204 11.45 -5.76 11.97
CA LEU A 204 11.30 -4.63 11.07
C LEU A 204 9.86 -4.47 10.62
N ILE A 205 9.38 -3.23 10.64
CA ILE A 205 8.16 -2.83 9.97
C ILE A 205 8.50 -1.59 9.14
N SER A 206 8.58 -1.76 7.83
CA SER A 206 8.80 -0.68 6.87
C SER A 206 7.50 -0.41 6.12
N VAL A 207 7.05 0.85 6.13
CA VAL A 207 5.78 1.26 5.52
C VAL A 207 5.98 2.46 4.61
N GLU A 208 5.51 2.34 3.37
CA GLU A 208 5.47 3.43 2.41
C GLU A 208 4.04 3.62 1.90
N THR A 209 3.51 4.83 2.04
CA THR A 209 2.19 5.20 1.52
C THR A 209 2.23 6.49 0.73
N ASP A 210 1.79 6.43 -0.52
CA ASP A 210 1.71 7.61 -1.38
C ASP A 210 0.40 8.36 -1.14
N LEU A 211 -0.72 7.73 -1.51
CA LEU A 211 -2.07 8.27 -1.41
C LEU A 211 -2.93 7.38 -0.50
N GLY A 212 -2.79 7.54 0.81
CA GLY A 212 -3.59 6.80 1.77
C GLY A 212 -3.19 7.09 3.20
N ASN A 213 -4.09 6.76 4.14
CA ASN A 213 -3.80 6.86 5.55
C ASN A 213 -3.05 5.61 6.02
N CYS A 214 -2.15 5.78 6.97
CA CYS A 214 -1.50 4.70 7.70
C CYS A 214 -2.01 4.69 9.15
N SER A 215 -2.45 3.56 9.67
CA SER A 215 -2.80 3.37 11.07
C SER A 215 -2.15 2.09 11.59
N VAL A 216 -1.21 2.22 12.52
CA VAL A 216 -0.51 1.08 13.10
C VAL A 216 -0.61 1.16 14.61
N LEU A 217 -1.16 0.10 15.20
CA LEU A 217 -1.15 -0.13 16.64
C LEU A 217 -0.18 -1.28 16.94
N THR A 218 0.79 -1.06 17.82
CA THR A 218 1.71 -2.12 18.25
C THR A 218 1.48 -2.45 19.72
N GLN A 219 1.12 -3.70 19.97
CA GLN A 219 0.90 -4.30 21.29
C GLN A 219 2.03 -5.25 21.70
N ALA A 220 3.05 -5.37 20.86
CA ALA A 220 4.26 -6.15 21.08
C ALA A 220 5.51 -5.32 20.70
N PRO A 221 6.71 -5.67 21.22
CA PRO A 221 7.94 -4.96 20.92
C PRO A 221 8.30 -4.93 19.43
N VAL A 222 8.84 -3.80 18.97
CA VAL A 222 9.33 -3.60 17.59
C VAL A 222 10.77 -3.09 17.62
N GLU A 223 11.70 -3.78 16.96
CA GLU A 223 13.09 -3.32 16.92
C GLU A 223 13.23 -2.11 15.98
N ILE A 224 12.72 -2.19 14.75
CA ILE A 224 12.78 -1.09 13.78
C ILE A 224 11.40 -0.82 13.19
N PHE A 225 10.98 0.44 13.23
CA PHE A 225 9.83 0.93 12.48
C PHE A 225 10.25 2.11 11.59
N ASP A 226 9.98 2.01 10.30
CA ASP A 226 10.12 3.12 9.36
C ASP A 226 8.83 3.41 8.61
N LEU A 227 8.52 4.69 8.46
CA LEU A 227 7.38 5.19 7.70
C LEU A 227 7.79 6.34 6.78
N ILE A 228 7.41 6.21 5.51
CA ILE A 228 7.35 7.30 4.55
C ILE A 228 5.88 7.51 4.16
N SER A 229 5.32 8.65 4.56
CA SER A 229 3.93 9.03 4.23
C SER A 229 3.91 10.31 3.40
N ASN A 230 3.37 10.23 2.19
CA ASN A 230 3.35 11.35 1.27
C ASN A 230 2.12 12.25 1.45
N LEU A 231 0.94 11.84 0.97
CA LEU A 231 -0.27 12.69 0.88
C LEU A 231 -1.42 12.25 1.81
N GLY A 232 -1.18 11.33 2.74
CA GLY A 232 -2.18 10.89 3.71
C GLY A 232 -1.74 10.99 5.17
N ASN A 233 -2.67 10.72 6.09
CA ASN A 233 -2.41 10.84 7.52
C ASN A 233 -1.81 9.56 8.09
N ALA A 234 -0.92 9.69 9.07
CA ALA A 234 -0.35 8.56 9.79
C ALA A 234 -0.76 8.59 11.27
N TYR A 235 -1.11 7.44 11.82
CA TYR A 235 -1.48 7.27 13.22
C TYR A 235 -0.72 6.07 13.76
N LEU A 236 0.31 6.32 14.56
CA LEU A 236 1.21 5.31 15.08
C LEU A 236 1.09 5.28 16.61
N ASP A 237 0.56 4.18 17.16
CA ASP A 237 0.45 3.98 18.61
C ASP A 237 1.31 2.78 19.02
N PHE A 238 2.39 3.05 19.72
CA PHE A 238 3.29 2.04 20.28
C PHE A 238 3.00 1.86 21.76
N GLU A 239 2.28 0.79 22.11
CA GLU A 239 1.98 0.44 23.50
C GLU A 239 3.15 -0.24 24.19
N GLN A 240 4.00 -0.92 23.43
CA GLN A 240 5.23 -1.58 23.91
C GLN A 240 6.49 -0.83 23.43
N SER A 241 7.65 -1.35 23.82
CA SER A 241 8.94 -0.78 23.45
C SER A 241 9.19 -0.77 21.94
N ILE A 242 9.78 0.31 21.46
CA ILE A 242 10.34 0.43 20.12
C ILE A 242 11.82 0.81 20.20
N ASP A 243 12.72 0.11 19.52
CA ASP A 243 14.14 0.48 19.59
C ASP A 243 14.42 1.66 18.65
N THR A 244 14.18 1.51 17.36
CA THR A 244 14.44 2.54 16.35
C THR A 244 13.17 2.96 15.63
N LEU A 245 12.91 4.26 15.62
CA LEU A 245 11.77 4.86 14.93
C LEU A 245 12.22 5.86 13.86
N TYR A 246 11.74 5.71 12.63
CA TYR A 246 11.99 6.63 11.54
C TYR A 246 10.67 7.05 10.88
N VAL A 247 10.34 8.34 10.89
CA VAL A 247 9.10 8.86 10.30
C VAL A 247 9.40 10.06 9.43
N ILE A 248 9.15 9.94 8.13
CA ILE A 248 9.07 11.08 7.21
C ILE A 248 7.60 11.30 6.86
N ASN A 249 7.11 12.48 7.20
CA ASN A 249 5.83 12.98 6.72
C ASN A 249 6.05 14.10 5.69
N SER A 250 5.52 13.93 4.48
CA SER A 250 5.63 14.95 3.44
C SER A 250 4.54 16.02 3.55
N PHE A 251 3.29 15.71 3.20
CA PHE A 251 2.19 16.68 3.10
C PHE A 251 1.01 16.39 4.04
N GLY A 252 0.90 15.17 4.58
CA GLY A 252 -0.21 14.78 5.45
C GLY A 252 -0.04 15.21 6.91
N ASN A 253 -0.82 14.64 7.82
CA ASN A 253 -0.61 14.80 9.26
C ASN A 253 -0.20 13.47 9.89
N SER A 254 0.77 13.48 10.80
CA SER A 254 1.13 12.29 11.56
C SER A 254 0.89 12.48 13.05
N THR A 255 0.32 11.49 13.71
CA THR A 255 0.30 11.38 15.16
C THR A 255 1.08 10.16 15.57
N VAL A 256 2.08 10.36 16.42
CA VAL A 256 3.00 9.32 16.87
C VAL A 256 3.00 9.32 18.39
N VAL A 257 2.62 8.19 18.97
CA VAL A 257 2.55 7.98 20.41
C VAL A 257 3.40 6.76 20.74
N PHE A 258 4.35 6.90 21.67
CA PHE A 258 5.07 5.77 22.25
C PHE A 258 4.93 5.82 23.78
N ASN A 259 4.26 4.81 24.33
CA ASN A 259 3.85 4.79 25.73
C ASN A 259 4.93 4.25 26.67
N ASP A 260 5.76 3.32 26.19
CA ASP A 260 6.85 2.74 26.98
C ASP A 260 8.21 3.37 26.66
N SER A 261 9.13 2.65 26.03
CA SER A 261 10.47 3.13 25.70
C SER A 261 10.67 3.29 24.20
N LEU A 262 11.35 4.37 23.82
CA LEU A 262 11.98 4.57 22.52
C LEU A 262 13.49 4.63 22.75
N THR A 263 14.31 3.88 22.01
CA THR A 263 15.78 3.98 22.15
C THR A 263 16.33 5.10 21.28
N ALA A 264 16.02 5.09 19.99
CA ALA A 264 16.47 6.09 19.02
C ALA A 264 15.34 6.48 18.03
N GLY A 265 15.25 7.77 17.70
CA GLY A 265 14.21 8.27 16.81
C GLY A 265 14.69 9.32 15.80
N ASN A 266 14.08 9.32 14.62
CA ASN A 266 14.14 10.43 13.68
C ASN A 266 12.73 10.73 13.15
N ILE A 267 12.24 11.93 13.43
CA ILE A 267 10.93 12.42 13.03
C ILE A 267 11.12 13.67 12.18
N GLN A 268 10.64 13.63 10.95
CA GLN A 268 10.73 14.72 10.00
C GLN A 268 9.35 15.10 9.44
N SER A 269 9.05 16.40 9.45
CA SER A 269 7.92 16.98 8.73
C SER A 269 8.39 17.88 7.59
N ASN A 270 8.00 17.60 6.35
CA ASN A 270 8.36 18.46 5.22
C ASN A 270 7.41 19.66 5.11
N VAL A 271 6.11 19.40 4.95
CA VAL A 271 5.07 20.42 4.76
C VAL A 271 3.90 20.18 5.73
N GLY A 272 3.66 18.92 6.07
CA GLY A 272 2.59 18.48 6.96
C GLY A 272 2.74 18.88 8.41
N LYS A 273 1.89 18.29 9.27
CA LYS A 273 1.97 18.44 10.72
C LYS A 273 2.29 17.13 11.39
N VAL A 274 3.19 17.13 12.37
CA VAL A 274 3.44 15.95 13.21
C VAL A 274 3.15 16.26 14.67
N HIS A 275 2.33 15.43 15.29
CA HIS A 275 2.17 15.35 16.73
C HIS A 275 2.98 14.17 17.26
N LEU A 276 3.86 14.42 18.23
CA LEU A 276 4.73 13.42 18.82
C LEU A 276 4.55 13.39 20.34
N PHE A 277 4.21 12.24 20.92
CA PHE A 277 4.05 12.09 22.37
C PHE A 277 4.95 10.98 22.91
N GLY A 278 5.74 11.32 23.93
CA GLY A 278 6.62 10.39 24.63
C GLY A 278 6.83 10.78 26.09
N ARG A 279 6.43 9.91 27.04
CA ARG A 279 6.66 10.15 28.47
C ARG A 279 8.10 9.95 28.88
N LYS A 280 8.74 8.90 28.36
CA LYS A 280 10.14 8.59 28.60
C LYS A 280 10.97 9.20 27.48
N LEU A 281 12.06 9.86 27.85
CA LEU A 281 13.00 10.38 26.87
C LEU A 281 13.80 9.24 26.25
N PRO A 282 13.96 9.22 24.92
CA PRO A 282 14.87 8.32 24.25
C PRO A 282 16.34 8.70 24.48
N ASP A 283 17.24 7.76 24.17
CA ASP A 283 18.68 8.01 24.22
C ASP A 283 19.11 8.98 23.12
N ASN A 284 18.51 8.87 21.93
CA ASN A 284 18.71 9.81 20.82
C ASN A 284 17.38 10.10 20.12
N LEU A 285 17.05 11.38 19.93
CA LEU A 285 15.90 11.77 19.11
C LEU A 285 16.24 12.97 18.24
N ASN A 286 16.04 12.80 16.95
CA ASN A 286 16.15 13.84 15.95
C ASN A 286 14.74 14.26 15.55
N ILE A 287 14.44 15.55 15.72
CA ILE A 287 13.18 16.16 15.29
C ILE A 287 13.53 17.26 14.30
N SER A 288 12.95 17.18 13.10
CA SER A 288 13.23 18.17 12.07
C SER A 288 12.01 18.63 11.29
N THR A 289 12.00 19.91 10.91
CA THR A 289 11.05 20.43 9.93
C THR A 289 11.79 20.99 8.72
N LEU A 290 11.20 20.79 7.55
CA LEU A 290 11.28 21.79 6.49
C LEU A 290 10.21 22.86 6.80
N THR A 291 9.29 23.10 5.88
CA THR A 291 8.21 24.09 6.00
C THR A 291 7.01 23.66 6.88
N GLY A 292 6.99 22.43 7.36
CA GLY A 292 5.90 21.87 8.17
C GLY A 292 5.98 22.23 9.66
N ASP A 293 5.02 21.74 10.43
CA ASP A 293 4.97 21.96 11.88
C ASP A 293 5.15 20.66 12.67
N ILE A 294 5.83 20.73 13.81
CA ILE A 294 5.90 19.64 14.79
C ILE A 294 5.51 20.14 16.17
N LEU A 295 4.48 19.54 16.74
CA LEU A 295 4.12 19.71 18.15
C LEU A 295 4.50 18.44 18.90
N THR A 296 5.38 18.56 19.87
CA THR A 296 5.88 17.43 20.63
C THR A 296 5.67 17.59 22.13
N TYR A 297 5.31 16.48 22.77
CA TYR A 297 5.08 16.36 24.21
C TYR A 297 6.13 15.42 24.79
N LEU A 298 7.21 15.99 25.33
CA LEU A 298 8.38 15.24 25.78
C LEU A 298 8.80 15.68 27.18
N SER A 299 9.20 14.72 28.00
CA SER A 299 9.81 15.01 29.30
C SER A 299 11.07 15.87 29.15
N GLN A 300 11.40 16.63 30.20
CA GLN A 300 12.51 17.58 30.17
C GLN A 300 13.84 16.87 29.90
N ASN A 301 14.58 17.35 28.90
CA ASN A 301 15.88 16.81 28.53
C ASN A 301 17.01 17.80 28.87
N PRO A 302 17.96 17.44 29.75
CA PRO A 302 19.08 18.32 30.12
C PRO A 302 20.15 18.46 29.02
N SER A 303 20.06 17.68 27.94
CA SER A 303 21.04 17.62 26.86
C SER A 303 20.33 17.70 25.50
N THR A 304 20.02 18.93 25.11
CA THR A 304 19.33 19.25 23.86
C THR A 304 20.23 20.13 23.02
N TYR A 305 20.13 20.02 21.69
CA TYR A 305 20.72 20.92 20.71
C TYR A 305 19.62 21.49 19.81
N LEU A 306 19.79 22.75 19.43
CA LEU A 306 18.84 23.49 18.61
C LEU A 306 19.54 24.11 17.40
N SER A 307 18.91 23.99 16.23
CA SER A 307 19.26 24.77 15.05
C SER A 307 18.01 25.27 14.34
N THR A 308 17.98 26.55 13.97
CA THR A 308 16.84 27.15 13.27
C THR A 308 17.30 28.00 12.10
N VAL A 309 16.72 27.75 10.92
CA VAL A 309 16.90 28.54 9.71
C VAL A 309 15.53 28.97 9.22
N ASP A 310 15.22 30.26 9.33
CA ASP A 310 13.95 30.87 8.89
C ASP A 310 12.65 30.27 9.50
N GLY A 311 12.76 29.37 10.49
CA GLY A 311 11.65 28.77 11.25
C GLY A 311 11.62 29.23 12.71
N THR A 312 10.72 28.64 13.51
CA THR A 312 10.64 28.90 14.95
C THR A 312 10.71 27.62 15.77
N VAL A 313 11.38 27.71 16.93
CA VAL A 313 11.35 26.64 17.93
C VAL A 313 11.03 27.24 19.29
N SER A 314 10.06 26.64 19.98
CA SER A 314 9.69 26.99 21.35
C SER A 314 9.71 25.76 22.24
N SER A 315 10.20 25.90 23.46
CA SER A 315 10.29 24.81 24.44
C SER A 315 9.98 25.32 25.84
N TYR A 316 9.35 24.47 26.66
CA TYR A 316 9.10 24.75 28.07
C TYR A 316 10.33 24.52 28.96
N PHE A 317 11.35 23.82 28.47
CA PHE A 317 12.65 23.66 29.13
C PHE A 317 13.77 24.33 28.34
N GLU A 318 14.85 24.66 29.04
CA GLU A 318 16.01 25.32 28.47
C GLU A 318 16.65 24.47 27.37
N LEU A 319 16.85 25.08 26.21
CA LEU A 319 17.56 24.48 25.08
C LEU A 319 19.01 24.96 25.15
N THR A 320 19.94 24.01 25.18
CA THR A 320 21.38 24.28 25.30
C THR A 320 22.09 24.06 23.97
N ASP A 321 23.34 24.50 23.84
CA ASP A 321 24.22 24.15 22.72
C ASP A 321 25.29 23.15 23.20
N GLN A 322 24.88 21.91 23.48
CA GLN A 322 25.81 20.85 23.89
C GLN A 322 26.39 20.09 22.69
N LEU A 323 27.62 19.59 22.85
CA LEU A 323 28.40 18.90 21.80
C LEU A 323 27.96 17.43 21.55
N ASP A 324 27.14 16.84 22.42
CA ASP A 324 26.61 15.47 22.30
C ASP A 324 25.17 15.40 22.89
N PRO A 325 24.20 16.07 22.23
CA PRO A 325 22.84 16.15 22.72
C PRO A 325 22.10 14.83 22.52
N ARG A 326 21.24 14.48 23.47
CA ARG A 326 20.28 13.37 23.30
C ARG A 326 19.08 13.75 22.45
N LEU A 327 18.81 15.05 22.34
CA LEU A 327 17.70 15.59 21.56
C LEU A 327 18.24 16.63 20.57
N TYR A 328 18.08 16.37 19.28
CA TYR A 328 18.43 17.29 18.21
C TYR A 328 17.15 17.87 17.61
N ILE A 329 17.00 19.20 17.65
CA ILE A 329 15.84 19.88 17.08
C ILE A 329 16.32 20.81 15.97
N THR A 330 15.84 20.60 14.74
CA THR A 330 16.22 21.41 13.58
C THR A 330 15.00 21.93 12.84
N SER A 331 14.86 23.24 12.66
CA SER A 331 13.73 23.82 11.91
C SER A 331 14.19 24.63 10.70
N HIS A 332 13.66 24.32 9.52
CA HIS A 332 13.93 25.02 8.26
C HIS A 332 12.66 25.64 7.66
N ALA A 333 12.29 26.86 8.07
CA ALA A 333 11.06 27.56 7.68
C ALA A 333 9.74 26.99 8.23
N GLY A 334 9.81 26.00 9.13
CA GLY A 334 8.67 25.43 9.85
C GLY A 334 8.61 25.87 11.31
N ASN A 335 7.72 25.25 12.09
CA ASN A 335 7.62 25.52 13.53
C ASN A 335 7.72 24.25 14.35
N ILE A 336 8.52 24.26 15.41
CA ILE A 336 8.60 23.17 16.39
C ILE A 336 8.21 23.71 17.78
N GLN A 337 7.26 23.06 18.42
CA GLN A 337 6.85 23.38 19.79
C GLN A 337 7.03 22.16 20.68
N VAL A 338 7.76 22.33 21.78
CA VAL A 338 7.97 21.30 22.81
C VAL A 338 7.18 21.69 24.06
N LEU A 339 6.25 20.83 24.46
CA LEU A 339 5.38 20.99 25.64
C LEU A 339 5.61 19.85 26.65
N PRO A 340 5.26 20.05 27.94
CA PRO A 340 5.33 18.97 28.91
C PRO A 340 4.28 17.88 28.58
N PRO A 341 4.63 16.59 28.74
CA PRO A 341 3.70 15.50 28.52
C PRO A 341 2.70 15.46 29.68
N THR A 342 1.42 15.51 29.37
CA THR A 342 0.32 15.34 30.33
C THR A 342 -0.59 14.21 29.86
N GLU A 343 -1.35 13.63 30.80
CA GLU A 343 -2.37 12.64 30.47
C GLU A 343 -3.41 13.21 29.50
N ASP A 344 -3.84 14.46 29.71
CA ASP A 344 -4.82 15.14 28.85
C ASP A 344 -4.33 15.27 27.42
N HIS A 345 -3.04 15.58 27.21
CA HIS A 345 -2.44 15.63 25.88
C HIS A 345 -2.45 14.25 25.20
N LEU A 346 -2.08 13.19 25.93
CA LEU A 346 -2.13 11.82 25.41
C LEU A 346 -3.55 11.44 24.99
N MET A 347 -4.53 11.67 25.88
CA MET A 347 -5.93 11.33 25.61
C MET A 347 -6.51 12.12 24.44
N SER A 348 -6.12 13.40 24.29
CA SER A 348 -6.51 14.21 23.13
C SER A 348 -5.95 13.64 21.83
N LEU A 349 -4.66 13.27 21.80
CA LEU A 349 -4.05 12.67 20.61
C LEU A 349 -4.67 11.32 20.27
N LYS A 350 -4.83 10.42 21.25
CA LYS A 350 -5.46 9.10 21.02
C LYS A 350 -6.89 9.22 20.51
N LYS A 351 -7.64 10.25 20.89
CA LYS A 351 -8.99 10.50 20.39
C LYS A 351 -9.03 10.85 18.90
N GLU A 352 -7.96 11.45 18.38
CA GLU A 352 -7.82 11.80 16.95
C GLU A 352 -7.36 10.61 16.09
N MET A 353 -6.90 9.52 16.72
CA MET A 353 -6.40 8.34 16.03
C MET A 353 -7.57 7.40 15.65
N PRO A 354 -7.85 7.15 14.36
CA PRO A 354 -8.73 6.08 13.95
C PRO A 354 -8.05 4.75 14.27
N LEU A 355 -8.47 4.11 15.36
CA LEU A 355 -7.99 2.78 15.74
C LEU A 355 -8.20 1.80 14.57
N PRO A 356 -7.21 0.93 14.27
CA PRO A 356 -7.39 -0.13 13.29
C PRO A 356 -8.64 -0.96 13.63
N VAL A 357 -9.58 -1.07 12.69
CA VAL A 357 -10.77 -1.91 12.88
C VAL A 357 -10.34 -3.35 12.71
N ILE A 358 -10.22 -4.09 13.80
CA ILE A 358 -10.11 -5.55 13.75
C ILE A 358 -11.50 -6.07 13.37
N LYS A 359 -11.72 -6.34 12.08
CA LYS A 359 -12.89 -7.11 11.66
C LYS A 359 -12.62 -8.55 12.09
N GLU A 360 -13.25 -9.00 13.18
CA GLU A 360 -13.34 -10.43 13.45
C GLU A 360 -14.03 -11.08 12.25
N ASP A 361 -13.32 -11.95 11.53
CA ASP A 361 -13.86 -12.72 10.41
C ASP A 361 -14.80 -13.82 10.93
N GLN A 362 -15.95 -13.42 11.49
CA GLN A 362 -16.98 -14.35 11.97
C GLN A 362 -18.00 -14.74 10.89
N GLY A 363 -17.71 -14.61 9.58
CA GLY A 363 -18.67 -15.15 8.62
C GLY A 363 -18.54 -14.84 7.14
N GLN A 364 -17.40 -14.36 6.62
CA GLN A 364 -17.27 -14.18 5.17
C GLN A 364 -16.73 -15.40 4.43
N ARG A 365 -16.16 -16.39 5.12
CA ARG A 365 -15.74 -17.66 4.50
C ARG A 365 -16.91 -18.48 3.92
N ASP A 366 -18.08 -18.48 4.57
CA ASP A 366 -19.20 -19.35 4.15
C ASP A 366 -20.13 -18.76 3.09
N ARG A 367 -20.06 -17.45 2.77
CA ARG A 367 -20.98 -16.83 1.79
C ARG A 367 -20.39 -16.58 0.42
N ILE A 368 -19.06 -16.65 0.25
CA ILE A 368 -18.44 -16.35 -1.05
C ILE A 368 -18.47 -17.57 -1.99
N PHE A 369 -18.62 -18.79 -1.46
CA PHE A 369 -18.66 -20.03 -2.28
C PHE A 369 -19.96 -20.86 -2.18
N SER A 370 -20.80 -20.69 -1.15
CA SER A 370 -22.02 -21.50 -1.00
C SER A 370 -23.10 -21.26 -2.07
N ASP A 371 -23.12 -20.08 -2.70
CA ASP A 371 -24.15 -19.70 -3.66
C ASP A 371 -23.89 -20.18 -5.11
N SER A 372 -22.84 -20.99 -5.34
CA SER A 372 -22.46 -21.46 -6.68
C SER A 372 -22.58 -22.96 -6.95
N LEU A 373 -23.07 -23.77 -5.98
CA LEU A 373 -23.25 -25.22 -6.16
C LEU A 373 -24.71 -25.70 -6.09
N SER A 374 -25.70 -24.80 -6.10
CA SER A 374 -27.10 -25.18 -6.33
C SER A 374 -27.33 -25.49 -7.82
N ARG A 375 -27.00 -26.72 -8.21
CA ARG A 375 -27.37 -27.32 -9.50
C ARG A 375 -28.88 -27.18 -9.73
N PRO A 376 -29.36 -26.66 -10.86
CA PRO A 376 -30.69 -27.00 -11.31
C PRO A 376 -30.67 -28.45 -11.83
N ASN A 377 -31.52 -29.29 -11.24
CA ASN A 377 -31.87 -30.61 -11.76
C ASN A 377 -32.34 -30.47 -13.21
N ILE A 378 -31.51 -30.85 -14.18
CA ILE A 378 -31.97 -31.15 -15.53
C ILE A 378 -32.17 -32.66 -15.58
N LEU A 379 -33.46 -33.05 -15.52
CA LEU A 379 -33.95 -34.39 -15.75
C LEU A 379 -33.53 -34.86 -17.16
N PHE A 380 -32.87 -36.00 -17.22
CA PHE A 380 -32.68 -36.76 -18.45
C PHE A 380 -34.04 -37.23 -18.97
N TYR A 381 -34.35 -36.88 -20.23
CA TYR A 381 -35.39 -37.55 -21.02
C TYR A 381 -34.70 -38.36 -22.12
N GLN A 382 -34.73 -39.68 -21.99
CA GLN A 382 -34.61 -40.64 -23.11
C GLN A 382 -36.01 -41.27 -23.27
N PRO A 383 -36.52 -41.41 -24.51
CA PRO A 383 -36.37 -42.67 -25.27
C PRO A 383 -36.32 -42.42 -26.80
N ALA A 384 -36.12 -43.33 -27.77
CA ALA A 384 -35.95 -44.77 -27.86
C ALA A 384 -35.16 -45.08 -29.17
N SER A 385 -34.60 -46.28 -29.20
CA SER A 385 -33.92 -47.00 -30.28
C SER A 385 -34.59 -47.06 -31.66
N ALA A 386 -33.78 -47.00 -32.73
CA ALA A 386 -33.97 -47.78 -33.96
C ALA A 386 -32.64 -48.00 -34.72
N LEU A 387 -32.17 -49.26 -34.67
CA LEU A 387 -31.38 -50.12 -35.58
C LEU A 387 -30.34 -49.58 -36.62
N PRO A 388 -29.35 -50.42 -37.00
CA PRO A 388 -28.09 -50.03 -37.62
C PRO A 388 -28.04 -50.24 -39.14
N LEU A 389 -27.10 -49.56 -39.81
CA LEU A 389 -26.58 -49.98 -41.12
C LEU A 389 -25.05 -49.89 -41.14
N THR A 390 -24.49 -51.02 -41.58
CA THR A 390 -23.10 -51.37 -41.86
C THR A 390 -22.53 -50.63 -43.08
N GLU A 391 -21.22 -50.35 -43.08
CA GLU A 391 -20.20 -50.94 -44.01
C GLU A 391 -18.99 -50.02 -44.24
N SER A 392 -17.80 -50.64 -44.09
CA SER A 392 -16.54 -50.51 -44.87
C SER A 392 -15.88 -49.12 -44.99
N SER A 393 -14.60 -48.94 -45.21
CA SER A 393 -13.38 -49.76 -45.33
C SER A 393 -12.21 -48.74 -45.37
N ASP A 394 -11.03 -49.19 -44.95
CA ASP A 394 -9.65 -48.87 -45.39
C ASP A 394 -9.36 -47.49 -46.06
N ILE A 395 -8.26 -46.78 -45.78
CA ILE A 395 -6.92 -47.03 -46.36
C ILE A 395 -5.97 -45.86 -45.93
N ALA A 396 -4.72 -46.22 -45.65
CA ALA A 396 -3.44 -45.48 -45.85
C ALA A 396 -3.00 -44.28 -44.95
N GLU A 397 -1.96 -44.57 -44.16
CA GLU A 397 -0.72 -43.79 -44.06
C GLU A 397 0.03 -43.71 -45.44
N PRO A 398 0.90 -42.71 -45.74
CA PRO A 398 2.24 -42.71 -45.14
C PRO A 398 2.99 -41.36 -44.97
N ALA A 399 4.03 -41.50 -44.14
CA ALA A 399 5.26 -40.73 -43.87
C ALA A 399 5.85 -39.72 -44.88
N ALA A 400 6.53 -38.70 -44.34
CA ALA A 400 7.95 -38.33 -44.58
C ALA A 400 8.35 -37.16 -43.64
N VAL A 401 9.34 -37.27 -42.73
CA VAL A 401 10.81 -37.02 -42.91
C VAL A 401 11.07 -35.60 -43.45
N ILE A 402 11.76 -34.69 -42.72
CA ILE A 402 13.20 -34.39 -42.80
C ILE A 402 13.64 -33.50 -41.59
N SER A 403 14.89 -33.72 -41.18
CA SER A 403 15.69 -33.24 -40.03
C SER A 403 16.30 -31.81 -40.17
N PRO A 404 17.13 -31.32 -39.20
CA PRO A 404 17.34 -29.90 -38.86
C PRO A 404 18.57 -29.22 -39.48
N ARG A 405 18.68 -27.90 -39.31
CA ARG A 405 19.88 -27.06 -39.50
C ARG A 405 19.73 -25.83 -38.60
N ALA A 406 20.55 -25.58 -37.58
CA ALA A 406 21.98 -25.24 -37.51
C ALA A 406 22.16 -23.74 -37.18
N ALA A 407 23.21 -23.49 -36.40
CA ALA A 407 23.56 -22.27 -35.70
C ALA A 407 24.04 -21.10 -36.57
N SER A 408 23.93 -19.90 -36.02
CA SER A 408 24.85 -18.76 -36.17
C SER A 408 24.59 -17.84 -34.96
N ASP A 409 25.48 -17.75 -33.97
CA ASP A 409 26.63 -16.84 -33.91
C ASP A 409 26.33 -15.46 -34.50
N ASP A 410 26.11 -14.48 -33.62
CA ASP A 410 26.55 -13.09 -33.81
C ASP A 410 26.68 -12.39 -32.45
N ALA A 411 27.93 -12.15 -32.07
CA ALA A 411 28.31 -11.29 -30.96
C ALA A 411 28.37 -9.84 -31.46
N VAL A 412 27.63 -8.94 -30.80
CA VAL A 412 27.72 -7.49 -31.05
C VAL A 412 28.45 -6.83 -29.89
N GLU A 413 29.66 -6.39 -30.18
CA GLU A 413 30.55 -5.58 -29.35
C GLU A 413 30.08 -4.11 -29.40
N LEU A 414 29.64 -3.55 -28.26
CA LEU A 414 29.26 -2.14 -28.11
C LEU A 414 30.42 -1.34 -27.50
N LYS A 415 31.06 -0.50 -28.33
CA LYS A 415 31.98 0.56 -27.88
C LYS A 415 31.20 1.77 -27.38
N MET A 416 31.49 2.22 -26.17
CA MET A 416 31.13 3.56 -25.67
C MET A 416 32.19 4.59 -26.06
N PRO A 417 31.82 5.81 -26.49
CA PRO A 417 32.72 6.94 -26.50
C PRO A 417 32.68 7.70 -25.16
N ALA A 418 33.87 8.03 -24.66
CA ALA A 418 34.07 8.95 -23.57
C ALA A 418 33.89 10.41 -24.04
N ASN A 419 33.15 11.19 -23.25
CA ASN A 419 33.44 12.58 -22.88
C ASN A 419 32.53 13.01 -21.74
#